data_AF-A0A524M7Y4-F1
#
_entry.id   AF-A0A524M7Y4-F1
#
_cell.length_a   1.000
_cell.length_b   1.000
_cell.length_c   1.000
_cell.angle_alpha   90.00
_cell.angle_beta   90.00
_cell.angle_gamma   90.00
#
_symmetry.space_group_name_H-M   'P 1'
#
loop_
_entity.id
_entity.type
_entity.pdbx_description
1 polymer ?
#
loop_
_entity_poly.entity_id
_entity_poly.type
_entity_poly.pdbx_seq_one_letter_code
_entity_poly.pdbx_strand_id
1 'polypeptide(L)'
;MLVTRIRKEIIPYVIEHKANALNPNYKNVTPDLVSEAHSKSIQVFPWTVNDSAHMQSLYGMSVDGIITDFPNVALEVLRKLHH
;
A
#
# COMPACT_ATOMS: atom_id res chain seq x y z
N MET A 1 5.74 -0.27 -9.10
CA MET A 1 6.54 -1.50 -9.26
C MET A 1 5.93 -2.60 -8.41
N LEU A 2 5.61 -3.76 -8.99
CA LEU A 2 4.97 -4.88 -8.29
C LEU A 2 6.01 -5.70 -7.51
N VAL A 3 5.76 -5.95 -6.23
CA VAL A 3 6.74 -6.62 -5.36
C VAL A 3 6.06 -7.63 -4.44
N THR A 4 6.53 -8.88 -4.48
CA THR A 4 5.99 -9.96 -3.62
C THR A 4 6.72 -10.08 -2.29
N ARG A 5 7.99 -9.67 -2.21
CA ARG A 5 8.80 -9.69 -0.98
C ARG A 5 9.54 -8.37 -0.80
N ILE A 6 9.45 -7.81 0.41
CA ILE A 6 10.19 -6.59 0.77
C ILE A 6 11.61 -6.96 1.17
N ARG A 7 12.58 -6.26 0.60
CA ARG A 7 14.01 -6.30 0.97
C ARG A 7 14.43 -4.90 1.35
N LYS A 8 15.53 -4.78 2.11
CA LYS A 8 16.04 -3.49 2.60
C LYS A 8 16.34 -2.52 1.46
N GLU A 9 16.72 -3.02 0.29
CA GLU A 9 17.11 -2.23 -0.87
C GLU A 9 15.93 -1.87 -1.79
N ILE A 10 14.68 -2.16 -1.39
CA ILE A 10 13.55 -2.03 -2.32
C ILE A 10 13.30 -0.56 -2.73
N ILE A 11 13.40 0.38 -1.79
CA ILE A 11 13.21 1.81 -2.07
C ILE A 11 14.30 2.35 -3.00
N PRO A 12 15.61 2.13 -2.73
CA PRO A 12 16.67 2.43 -3.69
C PRO A 12 16.42 1.84 -5.08
N TYR A 13 15.98 0.58 -5.15
CA TYR A 13 15.69 -0.09 -6.40
C TYR A 13 14.54 0.59 -7.18
N VAL A 14 13.45 0.99 -6.50
CA VAL A 14 12.34 1.75 -7.12
C VAL A 14 12.85 3.08 -7.71
N ILE A 15 13.70 3.81 -6.97
CA ILE A 15 14.27 5.09 -7.40
C ILE A 15 15.18 4.92 -8.61
N GLU A 16 16.08 3.94 -8.58
CA GLU A 16 17.02 3.64 -9.68
C GLU A 16 16.27 3.36 -10.98
N HIS A 17 15.13 2.66 -10.88
CA HIS A 17 14.28 2.31 -12.01
C HIS A 17 13.25 3.40 -12.36
N LYS A 18 13.36 4.58 -11.73
CA LYS A 18 12.49 5.76 -11.96
C LYS A 18 11.01 5.47 -11.80
N ALA A 19 10.66 4.51 -10.94
CA ALA A 19 9.28 4.24 -10.60
C ALA A 19 8.81 5.22 -9.50
N ASN A 20 7.56 5.67 -9.61
CA ASN A 20 6.94 6.60 -8.68
C ASN A 20 6.04 5.91 -7.64
N ALA A 21 5.87 4.59 -7.74
CA ALA A 21 5.00 3.81 -6.88
C ALA A 21 5.57 2.43 -6.58
N LEU A 22 5.31 1.94 -5.38
CA LEU A 22 5.57 0.60 -4.89
C LEU A 22 4.23 -0.12 -4.68
N ASN A 23 4.09 -1.32 -5.24
CA ASN A 23 2.86 -2.11 -5.17
C ASN A 23 3.20 -3.43 -4.46
N PRO A 24 3.28 -3.44 -3.11
CA PRO A 24 3.71 -4.60 -2.35
C PRO A 24 2.56 -5.59 -2.12
N ASN A 25 2.88 -6.86 -1.83
CA ASN A 25 1.91 -7.74 -1.22
C ASN A 25 1.47 -7.15 0.12
N TYR A 26 0.16 -7.03 0.35
CA TYR A 26 -0.39 -6.35 1.52
C TYR A 26 0.07 -6.90 2.86
N LYS A 27 0.44 -8.18 2.94
CA LYS A 27 0.93 -8.83 4.16
C LYS A 27 2.30 -8.34 4.61
N ASN A 28 3.04 -7.66 3.72
CA ASN A 28 4.38 -7.15 3.99
C ASN A 28 4.39 -5.63 4.21
N VAL A 29 3.23 -4.99 4.25
CA VAL A 29 3.14 -3.53 4.45
C VAL A 29 3.23 -3.23 5.93
N THR A 30 4.10 -2.28 6.27
CA THR A 30 4.26 -1.75 7.62
C THR A 30 4.21 -0.22 7.58
N PRO A 31 3.85 0.47 8.68
CA PRO A 31 3.91 1.92 8.76
C PRO A 31 5.29 2.49 8.41
N ASP A 32 6.37 1.82 8.83
CA ASP A 32 7.74 2.24 8.55
C ASP A 32 8.05 2.20 7.05
N LEU A 33 7.61 1.15 6.34
CA LEU A 33 7.78 1.04 4.89
C LEU A 33 7.04 2.18 4.16
N VAL A 34 5.81 2.49 4.60
CA VAL A 34 5.01 3.56 4.01
C VAL A 34 5.68 4.92 4.24
N SER A 35 6.10 5.20 5.49
CA SER A 35 6.82 6.42 5.85
C SER A 35 8.12 6.59 5.05
N GLU A 36 8.92 5.51 4.92
CA GLU A 36 10.15 5.53 4.13
C GLU A 36 9.87 5.83 2.65
N ALA A 37 8.88 5.15 2.05
CA ALA A 37 8.48 5.38 0.66
C ALA A 37 8.01 6.84 0.44
N HIS A 38 7.14 7.35 1.31
CA HIS A 38 6.64 8.72 1.25
C HIS A 38 7.75 9.75 1.40
N SER A 39 8.76 9.51 2.24
CA SER A 39 9.93 10.39 2.38
C SER A 39 10.73 10.56 1.07
N LYS A 40 10.54 9.64 0.12
CA LYS A 40 11.15 9.63 -1.21
C LYS A 40 10.15 9.94 -2.32
N SER A 41 8.96 10.44 -1.98
CA SER A 41 7.87 10.73 -2.93
C SER A 41 7.41 9.50 -3.73
N ILE A 42 7.49 8.31 -3.12
CA ILE A 42 7.02 7.06 -3.71
C ILE A 42 5.69 6.70 -3.07
N GLN A 43 4.67 6.48 -3.89
CA GLN A 43 3.34 6.06 -3.45
C GLN A 43 3.29 4.55 -3.15
N VAL A 44 2.39 4.10 -2.29
CA VAL A 44 2.24 2.70 -1.90
C VAL A 44 0.83 2.18 -2.21
N PHE A 45 0.74 1.16 -3.08
CA PHE A 45 -0.52 0.54 -3.53
C PHE A 45 -0.51 -0.99 -3.33
N PRO A 46 -0.89 -1.50 -2.14
CA PRO A 46 -0.83 -2.93 -1.87
C PRO A 46 -1.84 -3.76 -2.66
N TRP A 47 -1.48 -5.01 -2.98
CA TRP A 47 -2.32 -5.94 -3.74
C TRP A 47 -2.38 -7.34 -3.10
N THR A 48 -3.37 -8.19 -3.42
CA THR A 48 -4.75 -7.81 -3.72
C THR A 48 -5.51 -7.92 -2.39
N VAL A 49 -6.11 -6.83 -1.94
CA VAL A 49 -6.70 -6.72 -0.60
C VAL A 49 -8.20 -6.95 -0.70
N ASN A 50 -8.67 -8.12 -0.25
CA ASN A 50 -10.05 -8.54 -0.47
C ASN A 50 -10.90 -8.62 0.81
N ASP A 51 -10.30 -8.43 1.99
CA ASP A 51 -11.02 -8.42 3.26
C ASP A 51 -11.00 -7.04 3.94
N SER A 52 -12.11 -6.72 4.59
CA SER A 52 -12.34 -5.40 5.19
C SER A 52 -11.42 -5.10 6.38
N ALA A 53 -10.90 -6.12 7.07
CA ALA A 53 -9.99 -5.93 8.20
C ALA A 53 -8.63 -5.40 7.72
N HIS A 54 -8.06 -6.01 6.67
CA HIS A 54 -6.83 -5.48 6.06
C HIS A 54 -7.07 -4.14 5.36
N MET A 55 -8.22 -3.90 4.74
CA MET A 55 -8.55 -2.56 4.19
C MET A 55 -8.49 -1.48 5.28
N GLN A 56 -9.09 -1.72 6.45
CA GLN A 56 -9.04 -0.79 7.58
C GLN A 56 -7.62 -0.62 8.13
N SER A 57 -6.88 -1.72 8.27
CA SER A 57 -5.50 -1.68 8.77
C SER A 57 -4.59 -0.86 7.84
N LEU A 58 -4.64 -1.11 6.53
CA LEU A 58 -3.85 -0.39 5.53
C LEU A 58 -4.24 1.09 5.43
N TYR A 59 -5.54 1.41 5.56
CA TYR A 59 -5.98 2.79 5.71
C TYR A 59 -5.32 3.47 6.91
N GLY A 60 -5.28 2.80 8.07
CA GLY A 60 -4.59 3.28 9.26
C GLY A 60 -3.07 3.46 9.07
N MET A 61 -2.45 2.68 8.18
CA MET A 61 -1.04 2.84 7.80
C MET A 61 -0.81 3.96 6.77
N SER A 62 -1.86 4.66 6.34
CA SER A 62 -1.80 5.76 5.37
C SER A 62 -1.26 5.36 3.99
N VAL A 63 -1.60 4.16 3.50
CA VAL A 63 -1.27 3.80 2.10
C VAL A 63 -2.04 4.68 1.11
N ASP A 64 -1.48 4.91 -0.08
CA ASP A 64 -2.08 5.80 -1.10
C ASP A 64 -3.31 5.20 -1.80
N GLY A 65 -3.49 3.90 -1.68
CA GLY A 65 -4.65 3.16 -2.17
C GLY A 65 -4.44 1.66 -2.07
N ILE A 66 -5.43 0.89 -2.47
CA ILE A 66 -5.35 -0.57 -2.51
C ILE A 66 -5.79 -1.08 -3.88
N ILE A 67 -5.25 -2.23 -4.27
CA ILE A 67 -5.72 -3.00 -5.41
C ILE A 67 -6.62 -4.11 -4.84
N THR A 68 -7.88 -4.17 -5.29
CA THR A 68 -8.91 -5.08 -4.75
C THR A 68 -9.80 -5.62 -5.85
N ASP A 69 -10.29 -6.84 -5.68
CA ASP A 69 -11.35 -7.41 -6.53
C ASP A 69 -12.75 -6.96 -6.08
N PHE A 70 -12.88 -6.33 -4.90
CA PHE A 70 -14.14 -5.95 -4.27
C PHE A 70 -14.23 -4.44 -4.00
N PRO A 71 -14.26 -3.58 -5.04
CA PRO A 71 -14.26 -2.12 -4.89
C PRO A 71 -15.48 -1.60 -4.11
N ASN A 72 -16.63 -2.26 -4.22
CA ASN A 72 -17.83 -1.92 -3.46
C ASN A 72 -17.63 -2.08 -1.94
N VAL A 73 -16.91 -3.11 -1.50
CA VAL A 73 -16.58 -3.33 -0.08
C VAL A 73 -15.58 -2.28 0.39
N ALA A 74 -14.57 -1.97 -0.41
CA ALA A 74 -13.60 -0.92 -0.08
C ALA A 74 -14.27 0.46 0.11
N LEU A 75 -15.22 0.82 -0.76
CA LEU A 75 -15.99 2.05 -0.63
C LEU A 75 -16.84 2.09 0.66
N GLU A 76 -17.44 0.96 1.04
CA GLU A 76 -18.19 0.88 2.30
C GLU A 76 -17.28 1.05 3.52
N VAL A 77 -16.10 0.44 3.50
CA VAL A 77 -15.09 0.61 4.56
C VAL A 77 -14.66 2.08 4.66
N LEU A 78 -14.29 2.72 3.55
CA LEU A 78 -13.89 4.13 3.54
C LEU A 78 -15.00 5.03 4.10
N ARG A 79 -16.25 4.81 3.69
CA ARG A 79 -17.39 5.55 4.21
C ARG A 79 -17.48 5.43 5.73
N LYS A 80 -17.32 4.23 6.29
CA LYS A 80 -17.37 3.99 7.75
C LYS A 80 -16.22 4.67 8.50
N LEU A 81 -15.04 4.79 7.90
CA LEU A 81 -13.85 5.39 8.52
C LEU A 81 -13.82 6.93 8.49
N HIS A 82 -14.60 7.55 7.60
CA HIS A 82 -14.69 9.02 7.45
C HIS A 82 -15.84 9.65 8.26
N HIS A 83 -16.61 8.85 9.00
CA HIS A 83 -17.67 9.30 9.90
C HIS A 83 -17.12 9.53 11.31
#